data_AF-A0A956LBH2-F1
#
_entry.id   AF-A0A956LBH2-F1
#
_cell.length_a   1.000
_cell.length_b   1.000
_cell.length_c   1.000
_cell.angle_alpha   90.00
_cell.angle_beta   90.00
_cell.angle_gamma   90.00
#
_symmetry.space_group_name_H-M   'P 1'
#
loop_
_entity.id
_entity.type
_entity.pdbx_description
1 polymer ?
#
loop_
_entity_poly.entity_id
_entity_poly.type
_entity_poly.pdbx_seq_one_letter_code
_entity_poly.pdbx_strand_id
1 'polypeptide(L)'
;MLLLAFAVSPSRADAPASVPPSAYGLVLEHDQCQRECHDERSVRVTDRHTCRFTCDVLLQTELDAAPQLTELVSSTLAWRDACVAECRQDRALTRTDRETCLLTCTESAAALCVETSAPVASTAAPVAG
;
A
#
# COMPACT_ATOMS: atom_id res chain seq x y z
N MET A 1 -7.64 56.85 -16.94
CA MET A 1 -8.20 55.96 -15.90
C MET A 1 -9.30 55.13 -16.54
N LEU A 2 -9.07 53.84 -16.78
CA LEU A 2 -10.10 52.81 -16.91
C LEU A 2 -9.37 51.45 -16.95
N LEU A 3 -9.47 50.74 -15.83
CA LEU A 3 -8.87 49.43 -15.57
C LEU A 3 -9.63 48.38 -16.38
N LEU A 4 -8.96 47.74 -17.35
CA LEU A 4 -9.47 46.52 -17.99
C LEU A 4 -9.22 45.36 -17.03
N ALA A 5 -10.30 44.91 -16.37
CA ALA A 5 -10.30 43.70 -15.57
C ALA A 5 -10.02 42.49 -16.48
N PHE A 6 -8.88 41.83 -16.25
CA PHE A 6 -8.64 40.50 -16.76
C PHE A 6 -9.67 39.56 -16.14
N ALA A 7 -10.60 39.08 -16.97
CA ALA A 7 -11.39 37.90 -16.67
C ALA A 7 -10.44 36.69 -16.69
N VAL A 8 -9.77 36.43 -15.57
CA VAL A 8 -9.18 35.12 -15.30
C VAL A 8 -10.34 34.17 -15.12
N SER A 9 -10.69 33.46 -16.19
CA SER A 9 -11.33 32.16 -16.07
C SER A 9 -10.49 31.35 -15.08
N PRO A 10 -11.03 30.77 -14.01
CA PRO A 10 -10.37 29.64 -13.39
C PRO A 10 -10.44 28.52 -14.42
N SER A 11 -9.45 28.45 -15.29
CA SER A 11 -9.03 27.18 -15.86
C SER A 11 -8.98 26.24 -14.69
N ARG A 12 -9.89 25.26 -14.67
CA ARG A 12 -9.74 24.06 -13.85
C ARG A 12 -8.41 23.45 -14.28
N ALA A 13 -7.34 23.91 -13.64
CA ALA A 13 -6.08 23.23 -13.60
C ALA A 13 -6.42 21.83 -13.08
N ASP A 14 -6.08 20.83 -13.90
CA ASP A 14 -5.71 19.50 -13.47
C ASP A 14 -6.12 19.15 -12.04
N ALA A 15 -7.33 18.61 -11.88
CA ALA A 15 -7.40 17.48 -10.97
C ALA A 15 -6.46 16.45 -11.60
N PRO A 16 -5.41 15.96 -10.92
CA PRO A 16 -4.67 14.82 -11.44
C PRO A 16 -5.74 13.77 -11.71
N ALA A 17 -5.86 13.36 -12.98
CA ALA A 17 -6.73 12.27 -13.36
C ALA A 17 -6.50 11.18 -12.32
N SER A 18 -7.54 10.84 -11.55
CA SER A 18 -7.48 9.86 -10.48
C SER A 18 -6.88 8.60 -11.07
N VAL A 19 -5.57 8.44 -10.90
CA VAL A 19 -4.90 7.19 -11.23
C VAL A 19 -5.56 6.22 -10.28
N PRO A 20 -6.28 5.20 -10.79
CA PRO A 20 -6.92 4.24 -9.91
C PRO A 20 -5.84 3.71 -8.97
N PRO A 21 -6.09 3.67 -7.65
CA PRO A 21 -5.09 3.21 -6.71
C PRO A 21 -4.63 1.82 -7.17
N SER A 22 -3.33 1.61 -7.33
CA SER A 22 -2.82 0.27 -7.61
C SER A 22 -2.83 -0.55 -6.32
N ALA A 23 -3.02 -1.87 -6.40
CA ALA A 23 -2.94 -2.73 -5.22
C ALA A 23 -1.61 -2.56 -4.47
N TYR A 24 -0.52 -2.33 -5.21
CA TYR A 24 0.80 -2.01 -4.67
C TYR A 24 0.80 -0.70 -3.86
N GLY A 25 0.22 0.36 -4.42
CA GLY A 25 0.11 1.66 -3.74
C GLY A 25 -0.69 1.55 -2.43
N LEU A 26 -1.83 0.87 -2.46
CA LEU A 26 -2.68 0.69 -1.27
C LEU A 26 -1.98 -0.09 -0.16
N VAL A 27 -1.23 -1.15 -0.49
CA VAL A 27 -0.46 -1.91 0.50
C VAL A 27 0.65 -1.05 1.11
N LEU A 28 1.40 -0.29 0.29
CA LEU A 28 2.47 0.58 0.78
C LEU A 28 1.95 1.73 1.65
N GLU A 29 0.86 2.37 1.24
CA GLU A 29 0.23 3.47 1.99
C GLU A 29 -0.32 2.96 3.33
N HIS A 30 -1.00 1.81 3.33
CA HIS A 30 -1.45 1.17 4.57
C HIS A 30 -0.28 0.84 5.50
N ASP A 31 0.77 0.23 4.96
CA ASP A 31 2.00 -0.11 5.70
C ASP A 31 2.67 1.13 6.30
N GLN A 32 2.76 2.21 5.54
CA GLN A 32 3.34 3.46 6.00
C GLN A 32 2.49 4.08 7.11
N CYS A 33 1.17 4.14 6.93
CA CYS A 33 0.24 4.64 7.95
C CYS A 33 0.38 3.86 9.27
N GLN A 34 0.46 2.52 9.20
CA GLN A 34 0.65 1.67 10.38
C GLN A 34 1.99 1.93 11.08
N ARG A 35 3.08 2.19 10.34
CA ARG A 35 4.40 2.54 10.91
C ARG A 35 4.40 3.90 11.60
N GLU A 36 3.76 4.90 11.00
CA GLU A 36 3.64 6.24 11.60
C GLU A 36 2.89 6.18 12.95
N CYS A 37 1.87 5.33 13.06
CA CYS A 37 1.19 5.06 14.33
C CYS A 37 2.11 4.44 15.40
N HIS A 38 3.20 3.77 15.01
CA HIS A 38 4.18 3.20 15.94
C HIS A 38 5.27 4.21 16.35
N ASP A 39 5.67 5.11 15.44
CA ASP A 39 6.80 6.01 15.60
C ASP A 39 6.48 7.29 16.38
N GLU A 40 5.22 7.68 16.51
CA GLU A 40 4.83 8.81 17.36
C GLU A 40 5.05 8.46 18.85
N ARG A 41 6.26 8.78 19.33
CA ARG A 41 6.77 8.59 20.70
C ARG A 41 5.87 9.25 21.78
N SER A 42 4.90 10.06 21.37
CA SER A 42 3.93 10.82 22.18
C SER A 42 2.51 10.22 22.22
N VAL A 43 2.21 9.17 21.46
CA VAL A 43 0.85 8.61 21.34
C VAL A 43 0.61 7.56 22.44
N ARG A 44 -0.46 7.72 23.23
CA ARG A 44 -0.83 6.72 24.26
C ARG A 44 -1.24 5.42 23.58
N VAL A 45 -1.24 4.29 24.32
CA VAL A 45 -1.64 2.98 23.76
C VAL A 45 -3.03 3.02 23.11
N THR A 46 -3.98 3.71 23.73
CA THR A 46 -5.33 3.93 23.18
C THR A 46 -5.29 4.72 21.87
N ASP A 47 -4.45 5.76 21.80
CA ASP A 47 -4.30 6.59 20.62
C ASP A 47 -3.62 5.81 19.48
N ARG A 48 -2.73 4.87 19.79
CA ARG A 48 -2.12 3.95 18.80
C ARG A 48 -3.16 3.00 18.21
N HIS A 49 -4.01 2.41 19.05
CA HIS A 49 -5.06 1.52 18.56
C HIS A 49 -6.04 2.28 17.66
N THR A 50 -6.44 3.49 18.06
CA THR A 50 -7.28 4.37 17.23
C THR A 50 -6.59 4.76 15.93
N CYS A 51 -5.30 5.10 15.96
CA CYS A 51 -4.53 5.43 14.75
C CYS A 51 -4.50 4.26 13.76
N ARG A 52 -4.18 3.05 14.23
CA ARG A 52 -4.16 1.85 13.38
C ARG A 52 -5.54 1.54 12.80
N PHE A 53 -6.59 1.68 13.62
CA PHE A 53 -7.96 1.53 13.15
C PHE A 53 -8.31 2.54 12.05
N THR A 54 -7.86 3.79 12.17
CA THR A 54 -8.04 4.80 11.12
C THR A 54 -7.34 4.38 9.82
N CYS A 55 -6.12 3.85 9.89
CA CYS A 55 -5.43 3.31 8.70
C CYS A 55 -6.24 2.19 8.03
N ASP A 56 -6.84 1.28 8.82
CA ASP A 56 -7.68 0.20 8.31
C ASP A 56 -8.97 0.72 7.66
N VAL A 57 -9.59 1.75 8.23
CA VAL A 57 -10.78 2.42 7.66
C VAL A 57 -10.45 3.14 6.36
N LEU A 58 -9.30 3.82 6.28
CA LEU A 58 -8.85 4.48 5.05
C LEU A 58 -8.64 3.45 3.94
N LEU A 59 -7.93 2.36 4.24
CA LEU A 59 -7.75 1.27 3.30
C LEU A 59 -9.09 0.70 2.82
N GLN A 60 -10.02 0.42 3.74
CA GLN A 60 -11.33 -0.11 3.38
C GLN A 60 -12.12 0.85 2.48
N THR A 61 -12.01 2.16 2.72
CA THR A 61 -12.66 3.19 1.90
C THR A 61 -12.14 3.15 0.45
N GLU A 62 -10.83 2.99 0.27
CA GLU A 62 -10.21 2.86 -1.06
C GLU A 62 -10.60 1.53 -1.73
N LEU A 63 -10.68 0.43 -0.97
CA LEU A 63 -11.12 -0.87 -1.48
C LEU A 63 -12.60 -0.87 -1.87
N ASP A 64 -13.46 -0.15 -1.15
CA ASP A 64 -14.87 0.02 -1.51
C ASP A 64 -15.01 0.82 -2.83
N ALA A 65 -14.09 1.74 -3.09
CA ALA A 65 -14.01 2.48 -4.36
C ALA A 65 -13.39 1.67 -5.51
N ALA A 66 -12.57 0.65 -5.20
CA ALA A 66 -11.89 -0.22 -6.16
C ALA A 66 -12.04 -1.71 -5.79
N PRO A 67 -13.26 -2.27 -5.82
CA PRO A 67 -13.56 -3.61 -5.30
C PRO A 67 -12.83 -4.75 -6.02
N GLN A 68 -12.39 -4.52 -7.26
CA GLN A 68 -11.57 -5.45 -8.02
C GLN A 68 -10.17 -5.68 -7.41
N LEU A 69 -9.72 -4.79 -6.53
CA LEU A 69 -8.43 -4.88 -5.84
C LEU A 69 -8.55 -5.52 -4.46
N THR A 70 -9.75 -5.62 -3.90
CA THR A 70 -10.00 -6.11 -2.54
C THR A 70 -9.35 -7.45 -2.29
N GLU A 71 -9.59 -8.44 -3.16
CA GLU A 71 -9.03 -9.78 -2.95
C GLU A 71 -7.50 -9.75 -2.94
N LEU A 72 -6.87 -9.07 -3.91
CA LEU A 72 -5.42 -8.99 -4.04
C LEU A 72 -4.78 -8.26 -2.85
N VAL A 73 -5.36 -7.13 -2.44
CA VAL A 73 -4.84 -6.33 -1.33
C VAL A 73 -5.04 -7.08 -0.01
N SER A 74 -6.23 -7.60 0.26
CA SER A 74 -6.52 -8.37 1.46
C SER A 74 -5.67 -9.64 1.56
N SER A 75 -5.48 -10.39 0.46
CA SER A 75 -4.63 -11.58 0.45
C SER A 75 -3.16 -11.22 0.70
N THR A 76 -2.68 -10.12 0.13
CA THR A 76 -1.29 -9.67 0.31
C THR A 76 -1.03 -9.24 1.76
N LEU A 77 -1.96 -8.49 2.36
CA LEU A 77 -1.86 -8.09 3.76
C LEU A 77 -1.94 -9.30 4.71
N ALA A 78 -2.84 -10.24 4.45
CA ALA A 78 -2.95 -11.48 5.22
C ALA A 78 -1.66 -12.32 5.13
N TRP A 79 -1.09 -12.45 3.93
CA TRP A 79 0.19 -13.13 3.72
C TRP A 79 1.33 -12.45 4.48
N ARG A 80 1.43 -11.11 4.39
CA ARG A 80 2.42 -10.31 5.12
C ARG A 80 2.32 -10.56 6.63
N ASP A 81 1.10 -10.52 7.18
CA ASP A 81 0.87 -10.70 8.61
C ASP A 81 1.24 -12.11 9.09
N ALA A 82 0.94 -13.13 8.27
CA ALA A 82 1.39 -14.48 8.53
C ALA A 82 2.93 -14.59 8.52
N CYS A 83 3.60 -14.02 7.51
CA CYS A 83 5.06 -13.98 7.40
C CYS A 83 5.70 -13.29 8.62
N VAL A 84 5.17 -12.14 9.03
CA VAL A 84 5.64 -11.40 10.22
C VAL A 84 5.44 -12.22 11.49
N ALA A 85 4.31 -12.93 11.62
CA ALA A 85 4.05 -13.80 12.76
C ALA A 85 5.08 -14.94 12.83
N GLU A 86 5.39 -15.58 11.70
CA GLU A 86 6.41 -16.64 11.61
C GLU A 86 7.79 -16.12 12.02
N CYS A 87 8.25 -14.98 11.46
CA CYS A 87 9.53 -14.36 11.83
C CYS A 87 9.64 -14.06 13.33
N ARG A 88 8.53 -13.67 13.97
CA ARG A 88 8.50 -13.37 15.41
C ARG A 88 8.48 -14.63 16.27
N GLN A 89 7.81 -15.68 15.81
CA GLN A 89 7.68 -16.94 16.54
C GLN A 89 8.92 -17.82 16.41
N ASP A 90 9.69 -17.67 15.32
CA ASP A 90 10.92 -18.41 15.13
C ASP A 90 11.98 -17.99 16.17
N ARG A 91 12.26 -18.93 17.08
CA ARG A 91 13.25 -18.78 18.16
C ARG A 91 14.67 -19.08 17.71
N ALA A 92 14.86 -19.67 16.54
CA ALA A 92 16.17 -19.95 15.97
C ALA A 92 16.81 -18.71 15.34
N LEU A 93 16.01 -17.70 14.96
CA LEU A 93 16.50 -16.45 14.39
C LEU A 93 17.23 -15.61 15.45
N THR A 94 18.43 -15.15 15.08
CA THR A 94 19.10 -14.09 15.85
C THR A 94 18.32 -12.77 15.71
N ARG A 95 18.68 -11.76 16.50
CA ARG A 95 18.06 -10.44 16.39
C ARG A 95 18.17 -9.86 14.97
N THR A 96 19.37 -9.92 14.37
CA THR A 96 19.63 -9.41 13.03
C THR A 96 18.89 -10.22 11.97
N ASP A 97 18.84 -11.55 12.11
CA ASP A 97 18.10 -12.39 11.16
C ASP A 97 16.59 -12.15 11.26
N ARG A 98 16.08 -11.89 12.47
CA ARG A 98 14.67 -11.52 12.67
C ARG A 98 14.34 -10.17 12.05
N GLU A 99 15.19 -9.16 12.24
CA GLU A 99 15.02 -7.84 11.59
C GLU A 99 15.03 -7.99 10.06
N THR A 100 15.94 -8.81 9.53
CA THR A 100 16.01 -9.12 8.09
C THR A 100 14.75 -9.86 7.61
N CYS A 101 14.29 -10.88 8.34
CA CYS A 101 13.08 -11.63 8.04
C CYS A 101 11.85 -10.72 7.94
N LEU A 102 11.70 -9.80 8.90
CA LEU A 102 10.61 -8.82 8.91
C LEU A 102 10.67 -7.88 7.70
N LEU A 103 11.86 -7.40 7.33
CA LEU A 103 12.04 -6.58 6.12
C LEU A 103 11.68 -7.35 4.86
N THR A 104 12.12 -8.60 4.73
CA THR A 104 11.80 -9.47 3.60
C THR A 104 10.30 -9.72 3.46
N CYS A 105 9.56 -9.87 4.57
CA CYS A 105 8.10 -9.99 4.52
C CYS A 105 7.45 -8.75 3.90
N THR A 106 7.91 -7.54 4.26
CA THR A 106 7.38 -6.30 3.69
C THR A 106 7.75 -6.17 2.21
N GLU A 107 9.00 -6.44 1.83
CA GLU A 107 9.45 -6.39 0.43
C GLU A 107 8.72 -7.40 -0.46
N SER A 108 8.49 -8.62 0.05
CA SER A 108 7.80 -9.68 -0.69
C SER A 108 6.32 -9.39 -0.85
N ALA A 109 5.65 -8.81 0.17
CA ALA A 109 4.28 -8.36 0.05
C ALA A 109 4.13 -7.28 -1.04
N ALA A 110 5.07 -6.33 -1.08
CA ALA A 110 5.20 -5.36 -2.15
C ALA A 110 5.37 -6.03 -3.53
N ALA A 111 6.23 -7.04 -3.64
CA ALA A 111 6.47 -7.76 -4.89
C ALA A 111 5.23 -8.54 -5.39
N LEU A 112 4.48 -9.19 -4.49
CA LEU A 112 3.24 -9.91 -4.82
C LEU A 112 2.21 -9.00 -5.50
N CYS A 113 2.10 -7.74 -5.06
CA CYS A 113 1.23 -6.77 -5.71
C CYS A 113 1.67 -6.43 -7.14
N VAL A 114 2.98 -6.40 -7.43
CA VAL A 114 3.51 -6.05 -8.76
C VAL A 114 3.37 -7.22 -9.73
N GLU A 115 3.72 -8.44 -9.31
CA GLU A 115 3.62 -9.64 -10.15
C GLU A 115 2.18 -9.96 -10.56
N THR A 116 1.22 -9.77 -9.65
CA THR A 116 -0.20 -10.02 -9.93
C THR A 116 -0.83 -8.92 -10.79
N SER A 117 -0.19 -7.75 -10.87
CA SER A 117 -0.60 -6.61 -11.71
C SER A 117 0.03 -6.65 -13.12
N ALA A 118 0.99 -7.55 -13.37
CA ALA A 118 1.57 -7.70 -14.68
C ALA A 118 0.51 -8.32 -15.62
N PRO A 119 0.15 -7.67 -16.74
CA PRO A 119 -0.70 -8.32 -17.72
C PRO A 119 0.03 -9.58 -18.17
N VAL A 120 -0.69 -10.70 -18.20
CA VAL A 120 -0.23 -11.98 -18.74
C VAL A 120 0.25 -11.77 -20.17
N ALA A 121 1.52 -11.40 -20.34
CA ALA A 121 2.23 -11.47 -21.61
C ALA A 121 2.63 -12.94 -21.81
N SER A 122 1.62 -13.78 -21.95
CA SER A 122 1.78 -15.18 -22.33
C SER A 122 0.81 -15.46 -23.47
N THR A 123 1.25 -15.13 -24.67
CA THR A 123 0.93 -15.97 -25.83
C THR A 123 2.24 -16.25 -26.53
N ALA A 124 2.74 -17.46 -26.29
CA ALA A 124 3.92 -18.02 -26.89
C ALA A 124 3.80 -18.11 -28.42
N ALA A 125 4.91 -17.93 -29.13
CA ALA A 125 5.41 -18.95 -30.05
C ALA A 125 6.92 -18.77 -30.28
N PRO A 126 7.71 -19.86 -30.25
CA PRO A 126 9.11 -19.84 -30.63
C PRO A 126 9.25 -19.65 -32.14
N VAL A 127 10.32 -18.95 -32.53
CA VAL A 127 10.75 -18.80 -33.92
C VAL A 127 11.11 -20.18 -34.47
N ALA A 128 10.40 -20.63 -35.51
CA ALA A 128 10.79 -21.75 -36.35
C ALA A 128 10.60 -21.33 -37.81
N GLY A 129 11.70 -21.30 -38.58
CA GLY A 129 11.72 -21.01 -40.02
C GLY A 129 12.89 -20.15 -40.42
#